data_AF-S4X3G7-F1
#
_entry.id   AF-S4X3G7-F1
#
_cell.length_a   1.000
_cell.length_b   1.000
_cell.length_c   1.000
_cell.angle_alpha   90.00
_cell.angle_beta   90.00
_cell.angle_gamma   90.00
#
_symmetry.space_group_name_H-M   'P 1'
#
loop_
_entity.id
_entity.type
_entity.pdbx_description
1 polymer ?
#
loop_
_entity_poly.entity_id
_entity_poly.type
_entity_poly.pdbx_seq_one_letter_code
_entity_poly.pdbx_strand_id
1 'polypeptide(L)'
;FLPCQHTKHALEALHPNIRVFRHPDHLPSGHDFQADFESAFKNMNLRTFDLSKLGKDALKTLYGTSDDVVLYWAHHEKLCVIDGHIAFMGGLDLCFGRWDTNSHPIADAHPENLDDILFPGQDYNNAR
;
A
#
# COMPACT_ATOMS: atom_id res chain seq x y z
N PHE A 1 7.25 3.35 -10.38
CA PHE A 1 6.01 3.14 -9.62
C PHE A 1 5.16 4.39 -9.69
N LEU A 2 3.90 4.28 -10.13
CA LEU A 2 2.95 5.40 -10.06
C LEU A 2 2.46 5.55 -8.62
N PRO A 3 2.44 6.78 -8.07
CA PRO A 3 1.92 7.00 -6.72
C PRO A 3 0.41 6.76 -6.70
N CYS A 4 -0.15 6.20 -5.61
CA CYS A 4 -1.59 5.93 -5.49
C CYS A 4 -2.47 7.18 -5.70
N GLN A 5 -1.92 8.37 -5.45
CA GLN A 5 -2.56 9.65 -5.73
C GLN A 5 -2.78 9.89 -7.22
N HIS A 6 -1.82 9.48 -8.07
CA HIS A 6 -1.98 9.56 -9.52
C HIS A 6 -3.11 8.66 -9.99
N THR A 7 -3.13 7.39 -9.55
CA THR A 7 -4.16 6.42 -9.91
C THR A 7 -5.56 6.90 -9.52
N LYS A 8 -5.72 7.48 -8.32
CA LYS A 8 -6.99 8.08 -7.89
C LYS A 8 -7.49 9.11 -8.89
N HIS A 9 -6.68 10.14 -9.18
CA HIS A 9 -7.10 11.22 -10.06
C HIS A 9 -7.33 10.75 -11.50
N ALA A 10 -6.51 9.81 -11.99
CA ALA A 10 -6.66 9.25 -13.32
C ALA A 10 -8.00 8.51 -13.48
N LEU A 11 -8.40 7.69 -12.49
CA LEU A 11 -9.66 6.95 -12.53
C LEU A 11 -10.89 7.86 -12.38
N GLU A 12 -10.86 8.80 -11.43
CA GLU A 12 -11.99 9.72 -11.20
C GLU A 12 -12.22 10.67 -12.39
N ALA A 13 -11.17 10.97 -13.17
CA ALA A 13 -11.28 11.79 -14.37
C ALA A 13 -12.01 11.08 -15.54
N LEU A 14 -12.13 9.75 -15.51
CA LEU A 14 -12.74 8.99 -16.62
C LEU A 14 -14.26 9.18 -16.69
N HIS A 15 -14.95 9.19 -15.55
CA HIS A 15 -16.42 9.29 -15.52
C HIS A 15 -16.92 9.68 -14.12
N PRO A 16 -18.00 10.50 -13.99
CA PRO A 16 -18.55 10.93 -12.69
C PRO A 16 -19.05 9.80 -11.78
N ASN A 17 -19.31 8.61 -12.32
CA ASN A 17 -19.72 7.43 -11.54
C ASN A 17 -18.54 6.64 -10.96
N ILE A 18 -17.29 6.98 -11.32
CA ILE A 18 -16.10 6.33 -10.78
C ILE A 18 -15.67 7.10 -9.53
N ARG A 19 -15.57 6.40 -8.40
CA ARG A 19 -15.20 6.95 -7.09
C ARG A 19 -14.04 6.16 -6.51
N VAL A 20 -13.01 6.84 -6.01
CA VAL A 20 -11.82 6.18 -5.47
C VAL A 20 -11.48 6.70 -4.07
N PHE A 21 -11.37 5.75 -3.14
CA PHE A 21 -10.98 6.01 -1.76
C PHE A 21 -9.53 5.58 -1.53
N ARG A 22 -8.83 6.28 -0.63
CA ARG A 22 -7.51 5.89 -0.14
C ARG A 22 -7.56 5.84 1.38
N HIS A 23 -6.82 4.91 1.96
CA HIS A 23 -6.67 4.79 3.40
C HIS A 23 -5.33 4.07 3.67
N PRO A 24 -4.59 4.45 4.73
CA PRO A 24 -4.79 5.59 5.61
C PRO A 24 -4.43 6.94 4.96
N ASP A 25 -5.05 8.03 5.41
CA ASP A 25 -4.64 9.38 5.01
C ASP A 25 -3.46 9.83 5.89
N HIS A 26 -2.31 10.10 5.28
CA HIS A 26 -1.16 10.70 5.96
C HIS A 26 -1.36 12.21 6.01
N LEU A 27 -1.65 12.77 7.19
CA LEU A 27 -1.54 14.20 7.43
C LEU A 27 -0.06 14.58 7.49
N PRO A 28 0.37 15.72 6.92
CA PRO A 28 1.77 16.10 6.94
C PRO A 28 2.07 16.87 8.23
N SER A 29 2.58 16.21 9.27
CA SER A 29 3.31 16.89 10.33
C SER A 29 4.79 16.61 10.17
N GLY A 30 5.52 17.63 9.70
CA GLY A 30 6.97 17.64 9.84
C GLY A 30 7.33 17.79 11.32
N HIS A 31 7.65 16.69 11.99
CA HIS A 31 8.35 16.70 13.27
C HIS A 31 9.29 15.49 13.39
N ASP A 32 10.48 15.76 13.93
CA ASP A 32 11.67 14.90 13.95
C ASP A 32 11.45 13.50 14.54
N PHE A 33 11.21 12.53 13.66
CA PHE A 33 11.10 11.09 13.96
C PHE A 33 12.24 10.53 14.85
N GLN A 34 13.45 11.08 14.70
CA GLN A 34 14.62 10.62 15.46
C GLN A 34 14.60 11.10 16.92
N ALA A 35 14.06 12.30 17.19
CA ALA A 35 13.96 12.86 18.54
C ALA A 35 12.91 12.11 19.38
N ASP A 36 11.82 11.68 18.75
CA ASP A 36 10.75 10.94 19.43
C ASP A 36 11.14 9.48 19.71
N PHE A 37 11.88 8.84 18.81
CA PHE A 37 12.39 7.48 19.02
C PHE A 37 13.41 7.41 20.17
N GLU A 38 14.36 8.35 20.22
CA GLU A 38 15.35 8.43 21.32
C GLU A 38 14.68 8.72 22.67
N SER A 39 13.64 9.55 22.67
CA SER A 39 12.87 9.89 23.87
C SER A 39 12.03 8.71 24.37
N ALA A 40 11.44 7.92 23.47
CA ALA A 40 10.73 6.70 23.82
C ALA A 40 11.67 5.64 24.41
N PHE A 41 12.86 5.44 23.83
CA PHE A 41 13.85 4.49 24.35
C PHE A 41 14.46 4.92 25.69
N LYS A 42 14.69 6.23 25.91
CA LYS A 42 15.14 6.75 27.22
C LYS A 42 14.08 6.60 28.31
N ASN A 43 12.81 6.81 27.98
CA ASN A 43 11.71 6.63 28.93
C ASN A 43 11.45 5.17 29.30
N MET A 44 11.78 4.21 28.43
CA MET A 44 11.73 2.78 28.75
C MET A 44 12.77 2.34 29.79
N ASN A 45 13.91 3.02 29.90
CA ASN A 45 14.98 2.62 30.82
C ASN A 45 14.81 3.16 32.26
N LEU A 46 13.80 4.01 32.53
CA LEU A 46 13.66 4.74 33.80
C LEU A 46 12.41 4.42 34.63
N ARG A 47 11.55 3.47 34.24
CA ARG A 47 10.35 3.10 35.02
C ARG A 47 10.03 1.59 34.98
N THR A 48 10.89 0.79 35.60
CA THR A 48 10.51 -0.53 36.09
C THR A 48 9.64 -0.35 37.34
N PHE A 49 8.52 -1.08 37.43
CA PHE A 49 7.58 -1.21 38.56
C PHE A 49 6.29 -0.35 38.55
N ASP A 50 5.43 -0.51 37.53
CA ASP A 50 3.99 -0.73 37.77
C ASP A 50 3.34 -1.43 36.56
N LEU A 51 3.38 -2.76 36.57
CA LEU A 51 2.91 -3.61 35.46
C LEU A 51 1.38 -3.60 35.28
N SER A 52 0.64 -3.11 36.28
CA SER A 52 -0.84 -3.17 36.31
C SER A 52 -1.51 -2.00 35.59
N LYS A 53 -0.82 -0.85 35.46
CA LYS A 53 -1.26 0.31 34.68
C LYS A 53 -0.74 0.32 33.25
N LEU A 54 0.30 -0.46 32.98
CA LEU A 54 0.95 -0.59 31.67
C LEU A 54 -0.03 -1.06 30.58
N GLY A 55 -0.90 -2.03 30.88
CA GLY A 55 -1.74 -2.66 29.85
C GLY A 55 -2.79 -1.74 29.21
N LYS A 56 -3.25 -0.68 29.90
CA LYS A 56 -4.26 0.25 29.34
C LYS A 56 -3.64 1.54 28.85
N ASP A 57 -2.68 2.11 29.57
CA ASP A 57 -2.02 3.36 29.15
C ASP A 57 -0.93 3.13 28.10
N ALA A 58 -0.20 2.01 28.12
CA ALA A 58 0.70 1.66 27.02
C ALA A 58 -0.10 1.22 25.78
N LEU A 59 -1.23 0.53 25.95
CA LEU A 59 -2.12 0.24 24.83
C LEU A 59 -2.76 1.51 24.28
N LYS A 60 -3.16 2.47 25.13
CA LYS A 60 -3.61 3.81 24.73
C LYS A 60 -2.48 4.69 24.20
N THR A 61 -1.22 4.42 24.50
CA THR A 61 -0.07 5.09 23.88
C THR A 61 0.29 4.44 22.54
N LEU A 62 0.01 3.14 22.38
CA LEU A 62 0.07 2.42 21.11
C LEU A 62 -1.10 2.78 20.17
N TYR A 63 -2.28 3.04 20.74
CA TYR A 63 -3.53 3.31 20.01
C TYR A 63 -3.95 4.79 19.97
N GLY A 64 -3.44 5.64 20.87
CA GLY A 64 -3.91 7.01 21.11
C GLY A 64 -2.96 8.11 20.66
N THR A 65 -1.97 7.79 19.84
CA THR A 65 -1.20 8.74 19.03
C THR A 65 -1.92 9.03 17.71
N SER A 66 -3.19 9.47 17.77
CA SER A 66 -3.73 10.38 16.74
C SER A 66 -2.92 11.68 16.88
N ASP A 67 -1.88 11.95 16.09
CA ASP A 67 -2.00 12.31 14.68
C ASP A 67 -0.74 11.97 13.84
N ASP A 68 0.15 11.08 14.31
CA ASP A 68 1.40 10.74 13.61
C ASP A 68 1.76 9.24 13.73
N VAL A 69 0.80 8.36 13.42
CA VAL A 69 1.09 6.93 13.27
C VAL A 69 1.61 6.68 11.86
N VAL A 70 2.91 6.40 11.74
CA VAL A 70 3.42 5.65 10.58
C VAL A 70 2.81 4.25 10.66
N LEU A 71 1.76 4.03 9.88
CA LEU A 71 1.13 2.72 9.77
C LEU A 71 2.07 1.80 8.97
N TYR A 72 2.67 0.84 9.65
CA TYR A 72 3.51 -0.22 9.04
C TYR A 72 2.70 -1.28 8.29
N TRP A 73 1.36 -1.16 8.31
CA TRP A 73 0.43 -2.13 7.75
C TRP A 73 -0.26 -1.55 6.53
N ALA A 74 -0.59 -2.41 5.57
CA ALA A 74 -1.24 -2.04 4.32
C ALA A 74 -2.49 -2.87 4.07
N HIS A 75 -3.45 -2.28 3.37
CA HIS A 75 -4.53 -3.02 2.70
C HIS A 75 -3.91 -3.89 1.61
N HIS A 76 -3.95 -5.21 1.80
CA HIS A 76 -3.27 -6.17 0.91
C HIS A 76 -4.26 -7.10 0.19
N GLU A 77 -5.54 -7.00 0.51
CA GLU A 77 -6.63 -7.67 -0.18
C GLU A 77 -6.75 -7.18 -1.64
N LYS A 78 -7.02 -8.13 -2.54
CA LYS A 78 -7.40 -7.84 -3.92
C LYS A 78 -8.76 -8.45 -4.19
N LEU A 79 -9.74 -7.60 -4.48
CA LEU A 79 -11.13 -7.99 -4.65
C LEU A 79 -11.76 -7.18 -5.79
N CYS A 80 -12.48 -7.86 -6.69
CA CYS A 80 -13.35 -7.24 -7.68
C CYS A 80 -14.75 -7.84 -7.54
N VAL A 81 -15.77 -7.00 -7.31
CA VAL A 81 -17.17 -7.41 -7.18
C VAL A 81 -17.98 -6.77 -8.30
N ILE A 82 -18.74 -7.57 -9.02
CA ILE A 82 -19.60 -7.15 -10.12
C ILE A 82 -21.06 -7.40 -9.73
N ASP A 83 -21.87 -6.35 -9.77
CA ASP A 83 -23.30 -6.33 -9.47
C ASP A 83 -23.72 -6.93 -8.12
N GLY A 84 -22.78 -7.13 -7.20
CA GLY A 84 -23.01 -7.83 -5.93
C GLY A 84 -23.26 -9.34 -6.06
N HIS A 85 -23.04 -9.92 -7.25
CA HIS A 85 -23.33 -11.33 -7.54
C HIS A 85 -22.10 -12.16 -7.88
N ILE A 86 -21.06 -11.55 -8.44
CA ILE A 86 -19.83 -12.22 -8.86
C ILE A 86 -18.66 -11.54 -8.16
N ALA A 87 -17.80 -12.33 -7.51
CA ALA A 87 -16.61 -11.84 -6.83
C ALA A 87 -15.36 -12.61 -7.28
N PHE A 88 -14.29 -11.87 -7.57
CA PHE A 88 -12.94 -12.40 -7.81
C PHE A 88 -12.04 -11.98 -6.65
N MET A 89 -11.37 -12.94 -6.02
CA MET A 89 -10.40 -12.71 -4.93
C MET A 89 -9.14 -13.56 -5.14
N GLY A 90 -7.98 -13.03 -4.75
CA GLY A 90 -6.72 -13.76 -4.83
C GLY A 90 -5.49 -12.89 -4.60
N GLY A 91 -4.34 -13.33 -5.11
CA GLY A 91 -3.05 -12.63 -4.99
C GLY A 91 -2.73 -11.64 -6.11
N LEU A 92 -3.59 -11.50 -7.12
CA LEU A 92 -3.37 -10.63 -8.28
C LEU A 92 -3.98 -9.23 -8.09
N ASP A 93 -3.13 -8.21 -8.11
CA ASP A 93 -3.55 -6.81 -8.23
C ASP A 93 -3.78 -6.43 -9.70
N LEU A 94 -4.73 -5.52 -9.97
CA LEU A 94 -4.89 -4.88 -11.30
C LEU A 94 -3.82 -3.79 -11.49
N CYS A 95 -2.60 -4.19 -11.83
CA CYS A 95 -1.47 -3.29 -12.00
C CYS A 95 -0.34 -3.92 -12.82
N PHE A 96 0.66 -3.11 -13.18
CA PHE A 96 1.76 -3.53 -14.02
C PHE A 96 2.58 -4.69 -13.45
N GLY A 97 3.07 -5.55 -14.34
CA GLY A 97 3.94 -6.69 -14.10
C GLY A 97 3.24 -7.90 -13.46
N ARG A 98 1.90 -7.95 -13.47
CA ARG A 98 1.13 -9.08 -12.89
C ARG A 98 0.59 -10.04 -13.95
N TRP A 99 0.34 -9.54 -15.16
CA TRP A 99 -0.14 -10.37 -16.26
C TRP A 99 1.00 -11.29 -16.73
N ASP A 100 0.69 -12.56 -16.99
CA ASP A 100 1.64 -13.55 -17.50
C ASP A 100 0.87 -14.69 -18.21
N THR A 101 1.61 -15.51 -18.94
CA THR A 101 1.14 -16.77 -19.51
C THR A 101 1.77 -17.95 -18.78
N ASN A 102 1.27 -19.15 -19.04
CA ASN A 102 1.84 -20.38 -18.47
C ASN A 102 3.25 -20.71 -19.00
N SER A 103 3.72 -20.07 -20.07
CA SER A 103 5.07 -20.26 -20.59
C SER A 103 6.12 -19.42 -19.88
N HIS A 104 5.71 -18.45 -19.05
CA HIS A 104 6.58 -17.56 -18.27
C HIS A 104 7.76 -16.99 -19.08
N PRO A 105 7.50 -16.29 -20.20
CA PRO A 105 8.56 -15.79 -21.07
C PRO A 105 9.42 -14.76 -20.34
N ILE A 106 10.74 -14.93 -20.44
CA ILE A 106 11.73 -14.03 -19.81
C ILE A 106 12.15 -12.85 -20.69
N ALA A 107 11.69 -12.84 -21.94
CA ALA A 107 11.97 -11.81 -22.93
C ALA A 107 10.77 -11.67 -23.86
N ASP A 108 10.54 -10.44 -24.32
CA ASP A 108 9.40 -10.03 -25.16
C ASP A 108 9.92 -9.11 -26.26
N ALA A 109 10.56 -9.72 -27.26
CA ALA A 109 11.26 -9.01 -28.32
C ALA A 109 10.70 -9.44 -29.68
N HIS A 110 9.95 -8.54 -30.31
CA HIS A 110 9.24 -8.79 -31.56
C HIS A 110 9.64 -7.75 -32.62
N PRO A 111 10.84 -7.88 -33.23
CA PRO A 111 11.37 -6.87 -34.16
C PRO A 111 10.63 -6.81 -35.50
N GLU A 112 9.94 -7.88 -35.88
CA GLU A 112 9.23 -7.99 -37.17
C GLU A 112 7.76 -7.60 -37.06
N ASN A 113 7.15 -7.70 -35.87
CA ASN A 113 5.75 -7.42 -35.65
C ASN A 113 5.49 -6.90 -34.22
N LEU A 114 5.11 -5.63 -34.10
CA LEU A 114 4.82 -5.03 -32.80
C LEU A 114 3.49 -5.51 -32.20
N ASP A 115 2.59 -6.11 -33.00
CA ASP A 115 1.32 -6.66 -32.50
C ASP A 115 1.53 -7.93 -31.66
N ASP A 116 2.72 -8.55 -31.73
CA ASP A 116 3.07 -9.73 -30.93
C ASP A 116 3.58 -9.36 -29.53
N ILE A 117 3.73 -8.06 -29.22
CA ILE A 117 4.19 -7.59 -27.90
C ILE A 117 3.23 -8.06 -26.83
N LEU A 118 3.79 -8.78 -25.86
CA LEU A 118 3.03 -9.39 -24.79
C LEU A 118 2.90 -8.47 -23.57
N PHE A 119 3.96 -7.75 -23.24
CA PHE A 119 4.05 -6.88 -22.07
C PHE A 119 4.35 -5.43 -22.51
N PRO A 120 3.34 -4.63 -22.85
CA PRO A 120 3.55 -3.30 -23.38
C PRO A 120 4.10 -2.32 -22.34
N GLY A 121 5.15 -1.57 -22.69
CA GLY A 121 5.63 -0.42 -21.93
C GLY A 121 6.03 -0.76 -20.49
N GLN A 122 5.36 -0.17 -19.50
CA GLN A 122 5.65 -0.39 -18.08
C GLN A 122 5.30 -1.81 -17.59
N ASP A 123 4.55 -2.57 -18.39
CA ASP A 123 4.18 -3.94 -18.04
C ASP A 123 5.36 -4.92 -18.24
N TYR A 124 6.29 -4.60 -19.16
CA TYR A 124 7.59 -5.28 -19.22
C TYR A 124 8.48 -4.80 -18.07
N ASN A 125 8.54 -5.59 -17.02
CA ASN A 125 9.17 -5.20 -15.77
C ASN A 125 9.92 -6.36 -15.11
N ASN A 126 11.11 -6.09 -14.60
CA ASN A 126 11.82 -6.98 -13.66
C ASN A 126 12.00 -6.26 -12.32
N ALA A 127 11.24 -6.72 -11.31
CA ALA A 127 11.23 -6.12 -9.97
C ALA A 127 12.31 -6.66 -9.02
N ARG A 128 13.17 -7.58 -9.49
CA ARG A 128 14.29 -8.16 -8.72
C ARG A 128 15.63 -7.63 -9.21
#